data_AF-A0A8H7CGJ6-F1
#
_entry.id   AF-A0A8H7CGJ6-F1
#
_cell.length_a   1.000
_cell.length_b   1.000
_cell.length_c   1.000
_cell.angle_alpha   90.00
_cell.angle_beta   90.00
_cell.angle_gamma   90.00
#
_symmetry.space_group_name_H-M   'P 1'
#
loop_
_entity.id
_entity.type
_entity.pdbx_description
1 polymer ?
#
loop_
_entity_poly.entity_id
_entity_poly.type
_entity_poly.pdbx_seq_one_letter_code
_entity_poly.pdbx_strand_id
1 'polypeptide(L)'
;MVFSKVFAPLFAMALAAVVNASPAASSEVNALSGIAKRTCTQTYTVVSGDTCSAIESKTGVSDAQLHQLNPGINSGCTNLQIGQVLCLSSGSGCSQTYTVVSGDTCSAIESKTGVSDAQLHSLNPAINSGCTNLQIGQVLCVSGGSGGGSGGTTLGPFTGSATYYDPNGGTGACPPYPVINNWDMAVAIGSGHWDGGAHCGKTMTVTYGSTTISVVVKDLCPGCQGANGIDLTEGAMAAMDPNYIAHGVDTVQWSI
;
A
#
# COMPACT_ATOMS: atom_id res chain seq x y z
N MET A 1 -68.84 -25.22 17.21
CA MET A 1 -67.72 -24.26 17.24
C MET A 1 -68.21 -22.96 16.63
N VAL A 2 -68.30 -21.94 17.47
CA VAL A 2 -68.75 -20.57 17.15
C VAL A 2 -67.52 -19.76 16.73
N PHE A 3 -67.66 -18.86 15.75
CA PHE A 3 -67.10 -17.49 15.65
C PHE A 3 -67.39 -16.99 14.21
N SER A 4 -68.48 -16.23 14.00
CA SER A 4 -68.54 -14.75 14.06
C SER A 4 -67.86 -14.10 12.85
N LYS A 5 -68.64 -13.67 11.85
CA LYS A 5 -69.29 -12.34 11.70
C LYS A 5 -68.30 -11.24 11.29
N VAL A 6 -68.33 -10.97 9.98
CA VAL A 6 -68.46 -9.67 9.27
C VAL A 6 -68.29 -8.41 10.12
N PHE A 7 -67.43 -7.48 9.70
CA PHE A 7 -67.73 -6.03 9.58
C PHE A 7 -66.55 -5.31 8.90
N ALA A 8 -66.77 -4.80 7.70
CA ALA A 8 -65.90 -3.80 7.06
C ALA A 8 -66.48 -2.41 7.36
N PRO A 9 -65.68 -1.41 7.77
CA PRO A 9 -66.15 -0.04 7.85
C PRO A 9 -65.73 0.77 6.61
N LEU A 10 -66.68 1.59 6.20
CA LEU A 10 -66.58 2.73 5.30
C LEU A 10 -66.17 3.97 6.12
N PHE A 11 -65.16 4.75 5.73
CA PHE A 11 -65.01 6.20 6.02
C PHE A 11 -63.81 6.74 5.22
N ALA A 12 -64.06 7.49 4.14
CA ALA A 12 -64.09 8.95 4.07
C ALA A 12 -62.76 9.58 3.62
N MET A 13 -62.87 10.33 2.53
CA MET A 13 -61.86 11.17 1.91
C MET A 13 -61.75 12.48 2.70
N ALA A 14 -60.54 12.92 3.07
CA ALA A 14 -60.29 14.29 3.48
C ALA A 14 -58.95 14.78 2.93
N LEU A 15 -59.02 15.96 2.33
CA LEU A 15 -58.02 16.64 1.53
C LEU A 15 -57.07 17.48 2.42
N ALA A 16 -55.79 17.46 2.04
CA ALA A 16 -54.67 18.35 2.33
C ALA A 16 -54.76 19.46 3.42
N ALA A 17 -53.75 19.47 4.30
CA ALA A 17 -53.09 20.70 4.74
C ALA A 17 -51.57 20.52 4.62
N VAL A 18 -50.97 21.19 3.63
CA VAL A 18 -49.52 21.38 3.52
C VAL A 18 -49.11 22.40 4.60
N VAL A 19 -48.27 21.97 5.54
CA VAL A 19 -47.45 22.88 6.35
C VAL A 19 -45.99 22.62 5.99
N ASN A 20 -45.40 23.54 5.24
CA ASN A 20 -43.96 23.60 5.04
C ASN A 20 -43.35 24.36 6.23
N ALA A 21 -42.53 23.68 7.04
CA ALA A 21 -41.60 24.33 7.97
C ALA A 21 -40.33 23.47 8.13
N SER A 22 -39.18 24.13 7.99
CA SER A 22 -37.80 23.63 7.84
C SER A 22 -37.31 22.58 8.84
N PRO A 23 -36.38 21.69 8.43
CA PRO A 23 -35.51 20.97 9.36
C PRO A 23 -34.31 21.85 9.74
N ALA A 24 -34.36 22.49 10.90
CA ALA A 24 -33.19 23.11 11.51
C ALA A 24 -32.67 22.19 12.62
N ALA A 25 -31.50 21.58 12.35
CA ALA A 25 -30.33 21.38 13.23
C ALA A 25 -30.53 20.72 14.62
N SER A 26 -29.70 19.80 15.10
CA SER A 26 -28.36 19.38 14.68
C SER A 26 -27.83 18.31 15.66
N SER A 27 -26.79 17.59 15.21
CA SER A 27 -25.77 16.91 16.03
C SER A 27 -26.22 15.52 16.50
N GLU A 28 -25.93 14.40 15.82
CA GLU A 28 -24.61 13.74 15.89
C GLU A 28 -24.23 12.93 14.63
N VAL A 29 -24.88 13.08 13.47
CA VAL A 29 -24.54 12.24 12.30
C VAL A 29 -23.38 12.76 11.44
N ASN A 30 -22.70 13.83 11.87
CA ASN A 30 -21.58 14.42 11.12
C ASN A 30 -20.18 14.13 11.70
N ALA A 31 -20.03 13.03 12.44
CA ALA A 31 -18.71 12.53 12.89
C ALA A 31 -18.29 11.21 12.21
N LEU A 32 -18.96 10.79 11.13
CA LEU A 32 -18.66 9.53 10.41
C LEU A 32 -18.25 9.73 8.94
N SER A 33 -17.99 10.97 8.51
CA SER A 33 -17.40 11.29 7.20
C SER A 33 -15.98 11.80 7.38
N GLY A 34 -15.12 10.93 7.92
CA GLY A 34 -13.72 11.22 8.24
C GLY A 34 -12.90 10.01 8.70
N ILE A 35 -13.55 8.90 9.08
CA ILE A 35 -12.87 7.62 9.24
C ILE A 35 -13.01 6.89 7.91
N ALA A 36 -11.96 6.91 7.09
CA ALA A 36 -11.81 5.92 6.03
C ALA A 36 -12.15 4.56 6.64
N LYS A 37 -13.18 3.87 6.11
CA LYS A 37 -13.59 2.54 6.56
C LYS A 37 -12.33 1.67 6.64
N ARG A 38 -11.81 1.48 7.85
CA ARG A 38 -10.60 0.68 8.08
C ARG A 38 -10.93 -0.70 7.54
N THR A 39 -10.28 -1.05 6.43
CA THR A 39 -10.52 -2.34 5.79
C THR A 39 -9.82 -3.34 6.68
N CYS A 40 -10.57 -4.10 7.46
CA CYS A 40 -9.96 -5.10 8.31
C CYS A 40 -9.51 -6.28 7.45
N THR A 41 -8.21 -6.54 7.37
CA THR A 41 -7.66 -7.62 6.54
C THR A 41 -7.40 -8.89 7.33
N GLN A 42 -7.18 -8.76 8.64
CA GLN A 42 -7.11 -9.89 9.54
C GLN A 42 -8.13 -9.71 10.65
N THR A 43 -8.97 -10.72 10.84
CA THR A 43 -9.98 -10.74 11.89
C THR A 43 -9.77 -11.90 12.86
N TYR A 44 -10.35 -11.77 14.04
CA TYR A 44 -10.44 -12.82 15.06
C TYR A 44 -11.86 -12.87 15.60
N THR A 45 -12.45 -14.07 15.65
CA THR A 45 -13.77 -14.25 16.24
C THR A 45 -13.62 -14.63 17.70
N VAL A 46 -14.17 -13.82 18.59
CA VAL A 46 -14.16 -14.04 20.04
C VAL A 46 -14.85 -15.37 20.37
N VAL A 47 -14.18 -16.20 21.16
CA VAL A 47 -14.72 -17.45 21.70
C VAL A 47 -14.86 -17.38 23.22
N SER A 48 -15.55 -18.36 23.79
CA SER A 48 -15.73 -18.44 25.26
C SER A 48 -14.37 -18.49 25.98
N GLY A 49 -14.22 -17.64 26.99
CA GLY A 49 -13.01 -17.56 27.82
C GLY A 49 -11.91 -16.62 27.29
N ASP A 50 -12.16 -15.89 26.19
CA ASP A 50 -11.20 -14.91 25.70
C ASP A 50 -11.08 -13.68 26.62
N THR A 51 -9.84 -13.27 26.84
CA THR A 51 -9.44 -11.98 27.42
C THR A 51 -8.51 -11.29 26.42
N CYS A 52 -8.26 -9.98 26.57
CA CYS A 52 -7.27 -9.28 25.75
C CYS A 52 -5.92 -10.03 25.75
N SER A 53 -5.43 -10.46 26.91
CA SER A 53 -4.16 -11.19 27.05
C SER A 53 -4.18 -12.58 26.39
N ALA A 54 -5.31 -13.28 26.45
CA ALA A 54 -5.45 -14.57 25.76
C ALA A 54 -5.48 -14.38 24.24
N ILE A 55 -6.15 -13.34 23.74
CA ILE A 55 -6.19 -12.98 22.32
C ILE A 55 -4.80 -12.56 21.86
N GLU A 56 -4.10 -11.72 22.61
CA GLU A 56 -2.71 -11.34 22.35
C GLU A 56 -1.80 -12.56 22.26
N SER A 57 -1.89 -13.48 23.23
CA SER A 57 -1.10 -14.72 23.21
C SER A 57 -1.42 -15.61 22.00
N LYS A 58 -2.69 -15.64 21.55
CA LYS A 58 -3.15 -16.44 20.41
C LYS A 58 -2.87 -15.81 19.05
N THR A 59 -2.82 -14.48 18.97
CA THR A 59 -2.82 -13.76 17.69
C THR A 59 -1.58 -12.91 17.48
N GLY A 60 -0.78 -12.72 18.53
CA GLY A 60 0.37 -11.82 18.57
C GLY A 60 0.01 -10.34 18.64
N VAL A 61 -1.27 -9.96 18.50
CA VAL A 61 -1.66 -8.55 18.52
C VAL A 61 -1.53 -7.98 19.93
N SER A 62 -0.78 -6.89 20.10
CA SER A 62 -0.67 -6.27 21.43
C SER A 62 -2.01 -5.74 21.90
N ASP A 63 -2.21 -5.71 23.22
CA ASP A 63 -3.38 -5.10 23.84
C ASP A 63 -3.64 -3.67 23.32
N ALA A 64 -2.59 -2.85 23.23
CA ALA A 64 -2.68 -1.49 22.72
C ALA A 64 -3.18 -1.44 21.26
N GLN A 65 -2.66 -2.32 20.41
CA GLN A 65 -3.08 -2.41 19.00
C GLN A 65 -4.50 -2.94 18.86
N LEU A 66 -4.89 -3.92 19.69
CA LEU A 66 -6.24 -4.48 19.71
C LEU A 66 -7.27 -3.37 20.02
N HIS A 67 -7.00 -2.54 21.02
CA HIS A 67 -7.83 -1.38 21.38
C HIS A 67 -7.83 -0.31 20.30
N GLN A 68 -6.68 -0.05 19.66
CA GLN A 68 -6.57 0.92 18.57
C GLN A 68 -7.39 0.51 17.33
N LEU A 69 -7.45 -0.79 17.03
CA LEU A 69 -8.19 -1.33 15.89
C LEU A 69 -9.68 -1.50 16.18
N ASN A 70 -10.02 -1.69 17.46
CA ASN A 70 -11.38 -1.97 17.91
C ASN A 70 -11.76 -0.99 19.03
N PRO A 71 -12.01 0.30 18.70
CA PRO A 71 -12.31 1.33 19.70
C PRO A 71 -13.60 1.07 20.51
N GLY A 72 -14.40 0.07 20.11
CA GLY A 72 -15.56 -0.39 20.87
C GLY A 72 -15.23 -1.36 22.01
N ILE A 73 -14.00 -1.85 22.15
CA ILE A 73 -13.56 -2.70 23.29
C ILE A 73 -13.09 -1.78 24.42
N ASN A 74 -13.49 -2.08 25.66
CA ASN A 74 -13.01 -1.35 26.83
C ASN A 74 -11.62 -1.85 27.27
N SER A 75 -10.90 -1.05 28.05
CA SER A 75 -9.52 -1.33 28.49
C SER A 75 -9.33 -2.65 29.25
N GLY A 76 -10.41 -3.29 29.70
CA GLY A 76 -10.36 -4.59 30.39
C GLY A 76 -10.78 -5.78 29.52
N CYS A 77 -11.11 -5.58 28.24
CA CYS A 77 -11.80 -6.56 27.40
C CYS A 77 -13.05 -7.19 28.05
N THR A 78 -13.68 -6.54 29.03
CA THR A 78 -14.80 -7.13 29.78
C THR A 78 -16.12 -7.05 29.02
N ASN A 79 -16.15 -6.30 27.92
CA ASN A 79 -17.30 -6.17 27.04
C ASN A 79 -17.18 -7.00 25.74
N LEU A 80 -16.22 -7.92 25.65
CA LEU A 80 -16.13 -8.86 24.54
C LEU A 80 -17.35 -9.79 24.50
N GLN A 81 -17.93 -9.97 23.32
CA GLN A 81 -19.07 -10.87 23.12
C GLN A 81 -18.65 -12.10 22.32
N ILE A 82 -19.10 -13.29 22.71
CA ILE A 82 -18.86 -14.51 21.93
C ILE A 82 -19.44 -14.33 20.53
N GLY A 83 -18.63 -14.63 19.51
CA GLY A 83 -18.97 -14.42 18.09
C GLY A 83 -18.67 -13.01 17.57
N GLN A 84 -18.23 -12.07 18.42
CA GLN A 84 -17.77 -10.76 17.99
C GLN A 84 -16.53 -10.91 17.10
N VAL A 85 -16.54 -10.28 15.94
CA VAL A 85 -15.39 -10.25 15.04
C VAL A 85 -14.56 -9.03 15.35
N LEU A 86 -13.36 -9.25 15.89
CA LEU A 86 -12.37 -8.24 16.16
C LEU A 86 -11.45 -8.06 14.96
N CYS A 87 -11.01 -6.83 14.76
CA CYS A 87 -9.98 -6.52 13.81
C CYS A 87 -8.59 -6.68 14.42
N LEU A 88 -7.77 -7.55 13.85
CA LEU A 88 -6.38 -7.75 14.24
C LEU A 88 -5.41 -6.93 13.39
N SER A 89 -5.79 -6.59 12.15
CA SER A 89 -5.03 -5.62 11.33
C SER A 89 -5.95 -4.82 10.41
N SER A 90 -5.69 -3.51 10.33
CA SER A 90 -6.28 -2.65 9.31
C SER A 90 -5.44 -2.74 8.03
N GLY A 91 -5.93 -3.44 7.01
CA GLY A 91 -5.34 -3.48 5.68
C GLY A 91 -5.75 -2.32 4.78
N SER A 92 -6.10 -1.17 5.36
CA SER A 92 -5.85 0.09 4.68
C SER A 92 -4.34 0.30 4.65
N GLY A 93 -3.66 -0.36 3.72
CA GLY A 93 -2.21 -0.36 3.72
C GLY A 93 -1.53 -1.70 3.59
N CYS A 94 -2.15 -2.80 3.14
CA CYS A 94 -1.42 -4.03 2.78
C CYS A 94 -1.69 -4.47 1.33
N SER A 95 -0.67 -4.47 0.48
CA SER A 95 -0.74 -4.92 -0.92
C SER A 95 -0.34 -6.38 -1.12
N GLN A 96 0.53 -6.93 -0.27
CA GLN A 96 0.93 -8.33 -0.34
C GLN A 96 1.01 -8.96 1.05
N THR A 97 0.60 -10.21 1.13
CA THR A 97 0.60 -10.99 2.37
C THR A 97 1.42 -12.27 2.22
N TYR A 98 1.88 -12.80 3.36
CA TYR A 98 2.60 -14.06 3.47
C TYR A 98 2.03 -14.89 4.61
N THR A 99 1.68 -16.14 4.35
CA THR A 99 1.21 -17.06 5.40
C THR A 99 2.39 -17.85 5.95
N VAL A 100 2.64 -17.69 7.24
CA VAL A 100 3.70 -18.39 7.97
C VAL A 100 3.50 -19.90 7.90
N VAL A 101 4.54 -20.63 7.51
CA VAL A 101 4.58 -22.10 7.48
C VAL A 101 5.57 -22.64 8.51
N SER A 102 5.58 -23.97 8.68
CA SER A 102 6.48 -24.62 9.64
C SER A 102 7.95 -24.36 9.27
N GLY A 103 8.72 -23.88 10.25
CA GLY A 103 10.15 -23.61 10.10
C GLY A 103 10.50 -22.20 9.62
N ASP A 104 9.52 -21.31 9.43
CA ASP A 104 9.81 -19.92 9.07
C ASP A 104 10.44 -19.14 10.23
N THR A 105 11.31 -18.21 9.86
CA THR A 105 11.89 -17.15 10.69
C THR A 105 11.67 -15.82 9.96
N CYS A 106 11.77 -14.68 10.64
CA CYS A 106 11.69 -13.37 9.97
C CYS A 106 12.67 -13.29 8.79
N SER A 107 13.93 -13.68 9.00
CA SER A 107 14.96 -13.67 7.95
C SER A 107 14.61 -14.56 6.74
N ALA A 108 13.97 -15.71 6.97
CA ALA A 108 13.51 -16.57 5.88
C ALA A 108 12.33 -15.96 5.12
N ILE A 109 11.42 -15.28 5.81
CA ILE A 109 10.27 -14.60 5.22
C ILE A 109 10.74 -13.37 4.42
N GLU A 110 11.65 -12.57 4.99
CA GLU A 110 12.33 -11.44 4.33
C GLU A 110 12.99 -11.89 3.03
N SER A 111 13.78 -12.96 3.08
CA SER A 111 14.46 -13.50 1.89
C SER A 111 13.50 -13.98 0.81
N LYS A 112 12.35 -14.55 1.21
CA LYS A 112 11.33 -15.06 0.27
C LYS A 112 10.47 -13.95 -0.35
N THR A 113 10.21 -12.89 0.39
CA THR A 113 9.21 -11.86 0.03
C THR A 113 9.82 -10.52 -0.36
N GLY A 114 11.11 -10.31 -0.07
CA GLY A 114 11.83 -9.06 -0.34
C GLY A 114 11.49 -7.92 0.64
N VAL A 115 10.69 -8.18 1.67
CA VAL A 115 10.43 -7.21 2.75
C VAL A 115 11.65 -7.10 3.65
N SER A 116 12.03 -5.88 4.07
CA SER A 116 13.09 -5.71 5.07
C SER A 116 12.61 -6.04 6.49
N ASP A 117 13.51 -6.41 7.39
CA ASP A 117 13.21 -6.60 8.82
C ASP A 117 12.42 -5.42 9.42
N ALA A 118 12.90 -4.19 9.16
CA ALA A 118 12.25 -2.97 9.62
C ALA A 118 10.83 -2.80 9.04
N GLN A 119 10.63 -3.09 7.76
CA GLN A 119 9.30 -3.04 7.14
C GLN A 119 8.38 -4.17 7.64
N LEU A 120 8.92 -5.36 7.85
CA LEU A 120 8.17 -6.51 8.35
C LEU A 120 7.60 -6.20 9.74
N HIS A 121 8.43 -5.66 10.64
CA HIS A 121 8.00 -5.23 11.97
C HIS A 121 7.08 -4.01 11.93
N SER A 122 7.32 -3.06 11.02
CA SER A 122 6.46 -1.90 10.87
C SER A 122 5.07 -2.25 10.33
N LEU A 123 4.97 -3.22 9.42
CA LEU A 123 3.72 -3.70 8.83
C LEU A 123 3.01 -4.70 9.75
N ASN A 124 3.75 -5.35 10.65
CA ASN A 124 3.24 -6.34 11.59
C ASN A 124 3.74 -6.05 13.00
N PRO A 125 3.26 -4.99 13.67
CA PRO A 125 3.74 -4.60 15.01
C PRO A 125 3.44 -5.64 16.11
N ALA A 126 2.63 -6.65 15.76
CA ALA A 126 2.36 -7.84 16.55
C ALA A 126 3.56 -8.80 16.64
N ILE A 127 4.50 -8.77 15.68
CA ILE A 127 5.70 -9.60 15.71
C ILE A 127 6.70 -8.95 16.66
N ASN A 128 7.25 -9.74 17.59
CA ASN A 128 8.30 -9.25 18.49
C ASN A 128 9.64 -9.15 17.73
N SER A 129 10.58 -8.35 18.26
CA SER A 129 11.88 -8.12 17.61
C SER A 129 12.73 -9.38 17.38
N GLY A 130 12.45 -10.47 18.11
CA GLY A 130 13.13 -11.76 17.93
C GLY A 130 12.42 -12.69 16.95
N CYS A 131 11.27 -12.29 16.41
CA CYS A 131 10.38 -13.11 15.59
C CYS A 131 9.98 -14.45 16.25
N THR A 132 10.04 -14.54 17.58
CA THR A 132 9.84 -15.80 18.32
C THR A 132 8.38 -16.12 18.57
N ASN A 133 7.49 -15.18 18.26
CA ASN A 133 6.05 -15.31 18.42
C ASN A 133 5.29 -15.57 17.11
N LEU A 134 6.01 -15.93 16.03
CA LEU A 134 5.37 -16.37 14.79
C LEU A 134 4.58 -17.67 14.99
N GLN A 135 3.38 -17.72 14.44
CA GLN A 135 2.52 -18.90 14.48
C GLN A 135 2.24 -19.45 13.09
N ILE A 136 2.25 -20.77 12.95
CA ILE A 136 1.88 -21.43 11.69
C ILE A 136 0.45 -21.03 11.31
N GLY A 137 0.26 -20.60 10.06
CA GLY A 137 -1.02 -20.09 9.57
C GLY A 137 -1.26 -18.61 9.83
N GLN A 138 -0.37 -17.92 10.56
CA GLN A 138 -0.42 -16.47 10.72
C GLN A 138 -0.17 -15.79 9.37
N VAL A 139 -1.03 -14.84 9.01
CA VAL A 139 -0.87 -14.05 7.78
C VAL A 139 -0.18 -12.73 8.13
N LEU A 140 1.00 -12.53 7.55
CA LEU A 140 1.79 -11.32 7.68
C LEU A 140 1.55 -10.41 6.49
N CYS A 141 1.53 -9.11 6.74
CA CYS A 141 1.64 -8.13 5.68
C CYS A 141 3.11 -7.96 5.27
N VAL A 142 3.44 -8.29 4.03
CA VAL A 142 4.82 -8.19 3.50
C VAL A 142 4.98 -7.09 2.46
N SER A 143 3.90 -6.41 2.10
CA SER A 143 3.95 -5.17 1.34
C SER A 143 2.78 -4.29 1.71
N GLY A 144 3.01 -2.98 1.86
CA GLY A 144 1.96 -2.02 2.16
C GLY A 144 1.12 -1.60 0.94
N GLY A 145 -0.09 -1.06 1.14
CA GLY A 145 -1.11 -0.78 0.11
C GLY A 145 -2.02 0.41 0.39
N SER A 146 -1.48 1.63 0.23
CA SER A 146 -2.14 2.80 -0.39
C SER A 146 -1.24 4.04 -0.31
N GLY A 147 -0.82 4.53 -1.48
CA GLY A 147 -0.48 5.94 -1.74
C GLY A 147 0.96 6.40 -1.48
N GLY A 148 1.84 6.22 -2.47
CA GLY A 148 2.96 7.14 -2.73
C GLY A 148 3.92 7.38 -1.56
N GLY A 149 4.78 6.40 -1.30
CA GLY A 149 5.81 6.55 -0.29
C GLY A 149 6.53 5.23 -0.09
N SER A 150 7.17 4.74 -1.16
CA SER A 150 8.30 3.84 -0.99
C SER A 150 9.28 4.57 -0.06
N GLY A 151 9.29 4.20 1.22
CA GLY A 151 10.48 4.28 2.04
C GLY A 151 11.49 3.23 1.60
N GLY A 152 11.70 3.07 0.28
CA GLY A 152 13.07 2.99 -0.18
C GLY A 152 13.65 4.35 0.16
N THR A 153 14.78 4.38 0.86
CA THR A 153 15.59 5.60 0.88
C THR A 153 15.60 6.15 -0.54
N THR A 154 14.97 7.32 -0.72
CA THR A 154 14.96 8.00 -2.02
C THR A 154 16.40 8.04 -2.48
N LEU A 155 16.71 7.34 -3.57
CA LEU A 155 18.07 7.29 -4.07
C LEU A 155 18.24 8.59 -4.85
N GLY A 156 18.75 9.62 -4.19
CA GLY A 156 18.94 10.96 -4.75
C GLY A 156 18.47 12.07 -3.81
N PRO A 157 18.44 13.33 -4.28
CA PRO A 157 18.67 13.75 -5.66
C PRO A 157 20.14 13.63 -6.07
N PHE A 158 20.39 13.09 -7.26
CA PHE A 158 21.69 13.16 -7.92
C PHE A 158 21.66 14.15 -9.06
N THR A 159 22.82 14.70 -9.38
CA THR A 159 23.06 15.44 -10.62
C THR A 159 24.01 14.63 -11.49
N GLY A 160 23.64 14.43 -12.74
CA GLY A 160 24.39 13.59 -13.68
C GLY A 160 24.03 13.87 -15.12
N SER A 161 24.73 13.23 -16.04
CA SER A 161 24.45 13.29 -17.47
C SER A 161 23.33 12.31 -17.85
N ALA A 162 22.33 12.80 -18.56
CA ALA A 162 21.38 11.99 -19.30
C ALA A 162 21.82 11.92 -20.76
N THR A 163 21.92 10.71 -21.30
CA THR A 163 21.95 10.48 -22.75
C THR A 163 20.75 9.62 -23.16
N TYR A 164 20.60 9.33 -24.45
CA TYR A 164 19.50 8.50 -24.92
C TYR A 164 20.01 7.22 -25.60
N TYR A 165 19.19 6.17 -25.58
CA TYR A 165 19.45 4.92 -26.28
C TYR A 165 18.20 4.39 -26.98
N ASP A 166 18.44 3.60 -28.03
CA ASP A 166 17.41 2.99 -28.86
C ASP A 166 17.39 1.46 -28.65
N PRO A 167 16.59 0.95 -27.70
CA PRO A 167 16.55 -0.49 -27.41
C PRO A 167 15.98 -1.32 -28.57
N ASN A 168 15.17 -0.73 -29.46
CA ASN A 168 14.57 -1.38 -30.63
C ASN A 168 13.83 -2.70 -30.32
N GLY A 169 13.13 -2.76 -29.18
CA GLY A 169 12.48 -3.98 -28.70
C GLY A 169 13.45 -4.97 -28.02
N GLY A 170 14.64 -4.50 -27.67
CA GLY A 170 15.63 -5.23 -26.90
C GLY A 170 15.16 -5.53 -25.48
N THR A 171 15.86 -6.44 -24.84
CA THR A 171 15.55 -6.92 -23.49
C THR A 171 16.34 -6.12 -22.47
N GLY A 172 15.66 -5.52 -21.50
CA GLY A 172 16.29 -4.81 -20.38
C GLY A 172 16.88 -5.75 -19.33
N ALA A 173 17.87 -5.27 -18.57
CA ALA A 173 18.56 -6.02 -17.52
C ALA A 173 17.70 -6.29 -16.27
N CYS A 174 16.56 -5.61 -16.10
CA CYS A 174 15.69 -5.79 -14.95
C CYS A 174 14.86 -7.06 -15.04
N PRO A 175 14.81 -7.96 -14.03
CA PRO A 175 13.88 -9.09 -14.01
C PRO A 175 12.40 -8.63 -14.07
N PRO A 176 11.50 -9.32 -14.82
CA PRO A 176 11.68 -10.56 -15.56
C PRO A 176 12.22 -10.37 -16.99
N TYR A 177 13.07 -9.37 -17.19
CA TYR A 177 13.70 -8.99 -18.46
C TYR A 177 12.68 -8.44 -19.46
N PRO A 178 12.12 -7.23 -19.19
CA PRO A 178 11.09 -6.67 -20.03
C PRO A 178 11.66 -6.30 -21.41
N VAL A 179 10.81 -6.42 -22.42
CA VAL A 179 11.06 -5.78 -23.72
C VAL A 179 10.91 -4.27 -23.54
N ILE A 180 11.87 -3.50 -24.05
CA ILE A 180 11.87 -2.04 -24.03
C ILE A 180 11.79 -1.53 -25.46
N ASN A 181 10.79 -0.70 -25.76
CA ASN A 181 10.68 -0.03 -27.06
C ASN A 181 11.26 1.39 -27.00
N ASN A 182 11.63 1.96 -28.15
CA ASN A 182 12.26 3.29 -28.22
C ASN A 182 11.38 4.38 -27.59
N TRP A 183 10.06 4.24 -27.68
CA TRP A 183 9.09 5.21 -27.18
C TRP A 183 8.55 4.89 -25.77
N ASP A 184 9.08 3.86 -25.09
CA ASP A 184 8.74 3.61 -23.70
C ASP A 184 9.22 4.77 -22.82
N MET A 185 8.56 5.00 -21.68
CA MET A 185 9.09 5.88 -20.61
C MET A 185 10.00 5.08 -19.69
N ALA A 186 11.19 4.72 -20.18
CA ALA A 186 12.11 3.84 -19.48
C ALA A 186 13.50 4.47 -19.32
N VAL A 187 14.24 3.98 -18.34
CA VAL A 187 15.61 4.41 -18.07
C VAL A 187 16.51 3.22 -17.77
N ALA A 188 17.74 3.33 -18.25
CA ALA A 188 18.87 2.51 -17.89
C ALA A 188 19.73 3.29 -16.87
N ILE A 189 19.93 2.73 -15.68
CA ILE A 189 20.72 3.39 -14.63
C ILE A 189 22.17 2.93 -14.68
N GLY A 190 23.10 3.84 -14.37
CA GLY A 190 24.53 3.53 -14.32
C GLY A 190 24.87 2.42 -13.31
N SER A 191 25.94 1.68 -13.58
CA SER A 191 26.41 0.57 -12.72
C SER A 191 26.64 0.94 -11.26
N GLY A 192 27.02 2.19 -10.98
CA GLY A 192 27.19 2.70 -9.60
C GLY A 192 25.89 2.75 -8.78
N HIS A 193 24.73 2.79 -9.45
CA HIS A 193 23.40 2.85 -8.84
C HIS A 193 22.58 1.59 -9.10
N TRP A 194 23.16 0.58 -9.76
CA TRP A 194 22.43 -0.62 -10.15
C TRP A 194 21.96 -1.45 -8.95
N ASP A 195 22.80 -1.54 -7.92
CA ASP A 195 22.54 -2.27 -6.66
C ASP A 195 21.92 -3.66 -6.89
N GLY A 196 22.50 -4.44 -7.82
CA GLY A 196 22.00 -5.76 -8.17
C GLY A 196 20.59 -5.79 -8.78
N GLY A 197 20.08 -4.65 -9.26
CA GLY A 197 18.73 -4.49 -9.78
C GLY A 197 17.70 -4.10 -8.70
N ALA A 198 18.11 -3.67 -7.50
CA ALA A 198 17.19 -3.28 -6.42
C ALA A 198 16.24 -2.12 -6.80
N HIS A 199 16.55 -1.41 -7.88
CA HIS A 199 15.74 -0.31 -8.41
C HIS A 199 14.83 -0.71 -9.57
N CYS A 200 14.89 -1.95 -10.04
CA CYS A 200 14.09 -2.43 -11.15
C CYS A 200 12.59 -2.26 -10.91
N GLY A 201 11.89 -1.76 -11.93
CA GLY A 201 10.44 -1.48 -11.87
C GLY A 201 10.05 -0.28 -11.02
N LYS A 202 10.99 0.37 -10.32
CA LYS A 202 10.70 1.61 -9.59
C LYS A 202 10.60 2.79 -10.56
N THR A 203 9.80 3.78 -10.15
CA THR A 203 9.68 5.05 -10.87
C THR A 203 10.82 5.96 -10.48
N MET A 204 11.56 6.44 -11.46
CA MET A 204 12.55 7.49 -11.31
C MET A 204 11.97 8.81 -11.81
N THR A 205 12.18 9.88 -11.04
CA THR A 205 11.89 11.24 -11.47
C THR A 205 13.15 11.84 -12.09
N VAL A 206 13.03 12.45 -13.26
CA VAL A 206 14.12 13.14 -13.95
C VAL A 206 13.71 14.56 -14.27
N THR A 207 14.56 15.52 -13.95
CA THR A 207 14.33 16.95 -14.13
C THR A 207 15.44 17.59 -14.95
N TYR A 208 15.05 18.28 -16.02
CA TYR A 208 15.90 19.11 -16.86
C TYR A 208 15.31 20.51 -16.99
N GLY A 209 16.03 21.53 -16.52
CA GLY A 209 15.49 22.89 -16.42
C GLY A 209 14.22 22.92 -15.56
N SER A 210 13.09 23.28 -16.16
CA SER A 210 11.76 23.28 -15.52
C SER A 210 10.91 22.06 -15.85
N THR A 211 11.39 21.17 -16.72
CA THR A 211 10.65 19.98 -17.17
C THR A 211 10.98 18.81 -16.27
N THR A 212 9.95 18.12 -15.78
CA THR A 212 10.09 16.91 -14.97
C THR A 212 9.28 15.78 -15.60
N ILE A 213 9.90 14.62 -15.76
CA ILE A 213 9.28 13.41 -16.27
C ILE A 213 9.42 12.26 -15.27
N SER A 214 8.51 11.28 -15.38
CA SER A 214 8.58 10.03 -14.65
C SER A 214 8.87 8.89 -15.61
N VAL A 215 9.91 8.11 -15.30
CA VAL A 215 10.37 6.96 -16.08
C VAL A 215 10.49 5.74 -15.19
N VAL A 216 10.47 4.54 -15.77
CA VAL A 216 10.65 3.29 -15.03
C VAL A 216 12.05 2.76 -15.25
N VAL A 217 12.74 2.38 -14.17
CA VAL A 217 14.04 1.69 -14.27
C VAL A 217 13.79 0.30 -14.85
N LYS A 218 14.24 0.10 -16.09
CA LYS A 218 14.06 -1.18 -16.81
C LYS A 218 15.38 -1.81 -17.24
N ASP A 219 16.48 -1.07 -17.16
CA ASP A 219 17.75 -1.53 -17.70
C ASP A 219 18.97 -1.07 -16.89
N LEU A 220 20.11 -1.71 -17.15
CA LEU A 220 21.42 -1.35 -16.64
C LEU A 220 22.19 -0.68 -17.77
N CYS A 221 22.86 0.42 -17.45
CA CYS A 221 23.73 1.14 -18.35
C CYS A 221 25.20 0.99 -17.89
N PRO A 222 25.96 0.00 -18.39
CA PRO A 222 27.36 -0.17 -18.01
C PRO A 222 28.27 0.97 -18.49
N GLY A 223 27.86 1.65 -19.58
CA GLY A 223 28.65 2.69 -20.26
C GLY A 223 28.22 4.13 -19.94
N CYS A 224 27.31 4.32 -18.98
CA CYS A 224 26.79 5.64 -18.65
C CYS A 224 27.90 6.59 -18.20
N GLN A 225 27.82 7.84 -18.67
CA GLN A 225 28.85 8.83 -18.44
C GLN A 225 28.87 9.30 -16.97
N GLY A 226 30.01 9.11 -16.31
CA GLY A 226 30.20 9.55 -14.93
C GLY A 226 29.43 8.71 -13.89
N ALA A 227 29.59 9.09 -12.62
CA ALA A 227 29.08 8.30 -11.49
C ALA A 227 27.53 8.29 -11.39
N ASN A 228 26.87 9.30 -11.94
CA ASN A 228 25.41 9.47 -11.87
C ASN A 228 24.77 9.51 -13.27
N GLY A 229 25.47 8.97 -14.28
CA GLY A 229 24.97 8.92 -15.65
C GLY A 229 23.76 7.99 -15.78
N ILE A 230 22.79 8.42 -16.58
CA ILE A 230 21.60 7.65 -16.93
C ILE A 230 21.38 7.68 -18.44
N ASP A 231 20.82 6.61 -18.99
CA ASP A 231 20.42 6.54 -20.39
C ASP A 231 18.91 6.39 -20.48
N LEU A 232 18.26 7.39 -21.06
CA LEU A 232 16.82 7.43 -21.27
C LEU A 232 16.48 6.80 -22.61
N THR A 233 15.34 6.13 -22.72
CA THR A 233 14.82 5.78 -24.05
C THR A 233 14.53 7.04 -24.85
N GLU A 234 14.55 6.94 -26.18
CA GLU A 234 14.23 8.05 -27.11
C GLU A 234 12.95 8.81 -26.71
N GLY A 235 11.87 8.09 -26.39
CA GLY A 235 10.61 8.68 -25.96
C GLY A 235 10.69 9.40 -24.62
N ALA A 236 11.46 8.89 -23.66
CA ALA A 236 11.68 9.56 -22.39
C ALA A 236 12.52 10.83 -22.58
N MET A 237 13.58 10.77 -23.38
CA MET A 237 14.41 11.93 -23.66
C MET A 237 13.62 13.03 -24.38
N ALA A 238 12.88 12.66 -25.43
CA ALA A 238 12.04 13.60 -26.19
C ALA A 238 10.94 14.27 -25.33
N ALA A 239 10.41 13.55 -24.33
CA ALA A 239 9.44 14.10 -23.39
C ALA A 239 10.04 15.13 -22.41
N MET A 240 11.35 15.05 -22.16
CA MET A 240 12.07 15.95 -21.27
C MET A 240 12.67 17.15 -22.00
N ASP A 241 13.40 16.89 -23.09
CA ASP A 241 13.96 17.90 -23.99
C ASP A 241 13.56 17.61 -25.45
N PRO A 242 12.62 18.37 -26.03
CA PRO A 242 12.26 18.24 -27.44
C PRO A 242 13.41 18.47 -28.43
N ASN A 243 14.50 19.11 -28.00
CA ASN A 243 15.67 19.40 -28.82
C ASN A 243 16.87 18.48 -28.53
N TYR A 244 16.68 17.39 -27.78
CA TYR A 244 17.77 16.52 -27.29
C TYR A 244 18.80 16.08 -28.35
N ILE A 245 18.36 15.93 -29.61
CA ILE A 245 19.21 15.55 -30.75
C ILE A 245 20.34 16.57 -30.98
N ALA A 246 20.15 17.85 -30.60
CA ALA A 246 21.16 18.90 -30.77
C ALA A 246 22.19 18.95 -29.63
N HIS A 247 21.86 18.41 -28.45
CA HIS A 247 22.66 18.54 -27.24
C HIS A 247 23.48 17.27 -26.95
N GLY A 248 22.96 16.09 -27.31
CA GLY A 248 23.63 14.80 -27.18
C GLY A 248 23.79 14.29 -25.75
N VAL A 249 24.09 15.18 -24.79
CA VAL A 249 24.20 14.91 -23.36
C VAL A 249 23.61 16.08 -22.57
N ASP A 250 22.59 15.81 -21.76
CA ASP A 250 21.93 16.81 -20.91
C ASP A 250 22.31 16.63 -19.45
N THR A 251 22.55 17.73 -18.73
CA THR A 251 22.76 17.66 -17.27
C THR A 251 21.41 17.69 -16.57
N VAL A 252 21.07 16.62 -15.86
CA VAL A 252 19.78 16.43 -15.22
C VAL A 252 19.91 16.19 -13.72
N GLN A 253 18.82 16.42 -13.01
CA GLN A 253 18.64 15.94 -11.64
C GLN A 253 17.70 14.75 -11.63
N TRP A 254 18.01 13.71 -10.85
CA TRP A 254 17.14 12.54 -10.77
C TRP A 254 17.11 11.89 -9.39
N SER A 255 16.02 11.17 -9.11
CA SER A 255 15.82 10.39 -7.88
C SER A 255 14.89 9.20 -8.07
N ILE A 256 15.15 8.09 -7.37
CA ILE A 256 14.34 6.83 -7.38
C ILE A 256 13.65 6.62 -6.04
#